data_AF-M6E0X3-F1
#
_entry.id   AF-M6E0X3-F1
#
_cell.length_a   1.000
_cell.length_b   1.000
_cell.length_c   1.000
_cell.angle_alpha   90.00
_cell.angle_beta   90.00
_cell.angle_gamma   90.00
#
_symmetry.space_group_name_H-M   'P 1'
#
loop_
_entity.id
_entity.type
_entity.pdbx_description
1 polymer ?
#
loop_
_entity_poly.entity_id
_entity_poly.type
_entity_poly.pdbx_seq_one_letter_code
_entity_poly.pdbx_strand_id
1 'polypeptide(L)'
;MPLEFDGKYTPSGDVRHVIDWSGFSGSVNIPDSLKSFYGFEEQKDKRRISFIVQSGTVFREQFTFTIYSTDPQVQEFNKIFSQANGQIPNFSKSVLTYDYDTKGTNLPGIPERLKEEAQDLLKDLKTILIVAVCVYAGWKIFGDDILGKRRR
;
A
#
# COMPACT_ATOMS: atom_id res chain seq x y z
N MET A 1 2.39 -8.03 27.96
CA MET A 1 1.33 -8.86 27.34
C MET A 1 1.16 -8.34 25.92
N PRO A 2 1.39 -9.13 24.86
CA PRO A 2 1.10 -8.65 23.53
C PRO A 2 -0.42 -8.59 23.35
N LEU A 3 -0.91 -7.43 22.93
CA LEU A 3 -2.31 -7.15 22.65
C LEU A 3 -2.68 -7.79 21.31
N GLU A 4 -2.83 -9.12 21.27
CA GLU A 4 -3.37 -9.83 20.11
C GLU A 4 -4.90 -9.78 20.16
N PHE A 5 -5.46 -8.61 19.88
CA PHE A 5 -6.84 -8.55 19.38
C PHE A 5 -6.75 -8.22 17.89
N ASP A 6 -6.49 -9.25 17.09
CA ASP A 6 -6.59 -9.22 15.63
C ASP A 6 -8.08 -9.05 15.28
N GLY A 7 -8.52 -7.80 15.27
CA GLY A 7 -9.93 -7.46 15.10
C GLY A 7 -10.39 -7.87 13.71
N LYS A 8 -11.18 -8.95 13.64
CA LYS A 8 -11.84 -9.43 12.42
C LYS A 8 -12.30 -8.26 11.57
N TYR A 9 -11.60 -8.04 10.44
CA TYR A 9 -11.97 -6.99 9.51
C TYR A 9 -13.28 -7.40 8.83
N THR A 10 -14.22 -6.46 8.71
CA THR A 10 -15.40 -6.65 7.86
C THR A 10 -15.15 -5.89 6.57
N PRO A 11 -14.84 -6.57 5.46
CA PRO A 11 -14.64 -5.93 4.18
C PRO A 11 -15.87 -5.13 3.74
N SER A 12 -15.62 -3.98 3.12
CA SER A 12 -16.62 -3.12 2.49
C SER A 12 -17.09 -3.72 1.16
N GLY A 13 -16.16 -4.37 0.45
CA GLY A 13 -16.38 -5.10 -0.78
C GLY A 13 -15.55 -6.39 -0.83
N ASP A 14 -15.29 -6.87 -2.05
CA ASP A 14 -14.38 -7.99 -2.24
C ASP A 14 -12.96 -7.56 -1.89
N VAL A 15 -12.21 -8.47 -1.26
CA VAL A 15 -10.79 -8.27 -0.96
C VAL A 15 -9.99 -9.02 -2.00
N ARG A 16 -8.95 -8.37 -2.51
CA ARG A 16 -8.11 -8.93 -3.56
C ARG A 16 -6.67 -9.02 -3.13
N HIS A 17 -6.08 -10.18 -3.37
CA HIS A 17 -4.64 -10.36 -3.30
C HIS A 17 -4.01 -9.95 -4.62
N VAL A 18 -2.97 -9.11 -4.55
CA VAL A 18 -2.31 -8.52 -5.71
C VAL A 18 -0.87 -8.98 -5.76
N ILE A 19 -0.43 -9.29 -6.98
CA ILE A 19 0.99 -9.30 -7.36
C ILE A 19 1.23 -8.10 -8.26
N ASP A 20 2.13 -7.22 -7.85
CA ASP A 20 2.50 -5.98 -8.53
C ASP A 20 3.97 -6.02 -8.94
N TRP A 21 4.23 -6.05 -10.25
CA TRP A 21 5.58 -6.01 -10.80
C TRP A 21 5.89 -4.67 -11.46
N SER A 22 5.25 -3.57 -11.05
CA SER A 22 5.53 -2.23 -11.58
C SER A 22 7.00 -1.82 -11.40
N GLY A 23 7.70 -2.40 -10.41
CA GLY A 23 9.14 -2.21 -10.19
C GLY A 23 10.04 -2.91 -11.21
N PHE A 24 9.49 -3.81 -12.04
CA PHE A 24 10.20 -4.52 -13.09
C PHE A 24 9.76 -4.03 -14.46
N SER A 25 10.70 -3.57 -15.30
CA SER A 25 10.41 -3.05 -16.64
C SER A 25 10.26 -4.13 -17.72
N GLY A 26 10.78 -5.34 -17.49
CA GLY A 26 10.76 -6.43 -18.46
C GLY A 26 9.41 -7.14 -18.59
N SER A 27 9.38 -8.15 -19.46
CA SER A 27 8.20 -8.99 -19.68
C SER A 27 8.04 -10.03 -18.59
N VAL A 28 6.80 -10.24 -18.16
CA VAL A 28 6.42 -11.32 -17.24
C VAL A 28 5.59 -12.36 -17.98
N ASN A 29 5.72 -13.60 -17.55
CA ASN A 29 4.87 -14.71 -17.98
C ASN A 29 3.70 -14.85 -16.99
N ILE A 30 2.47 -14.87 -17.50
CA ILE A 30 1.25 -15.09 -16.72
C ILE A 30 0.67 -16.46 -17.12
N PRO A 31 1.00 -17.55 -16.40
CA PRO A 31 0.46 -18.87 -16.69
C PRO A 31 -1.07 -18.92 -16.68
N ASP A 32 -1.65 -19.77 -17.53
CA ASP A 32 -3.11 -19.99 -17.56
C ASP A 32 -3.64 -20.56 -16.24
N SER A 33 -2.80 -21.25 -15.45
CA SER A 33 -3.17 -21.70 -14.11
C SER A 33 -3.55 -20.55 -13.17
N LEU A 34 -2.92 -19.37 -13.30
CA LEU A 34 -3.30 -18.19 -12.51
C LEU A 34 -4.71 -17.69 -12.86
N LYS A 35 -5.14 -17.87 -14.11
CA LYS A 35 -6.47 -17.45 -14.58
C LYS A 35 -7.61 -18.30 -14.01
N SER A 36 -7.29 -19.44 -13.41
CA SER A 36 -8.28 -20.31 -12.75
C SER A 36 -8.68 -19.84 -11.36
N PHE A 37 -7.93 -18.91 -10.76
CA PHE A 37 -8.24 -18.36 -9.44
C PHE A 37 -9.52 -17.52 -9.50
N TYR A 38 -10.32 -17.60 -8.43
CA TYR A 38 -11.61 -16.92 -8.38
C TYR A 38 -11.45 -15.40 -8.49
N GLY A 39 -12.23 -14.79 -9.40
CA GLY A 39 -12.18 -13.35 -9.62
C GLY A 39 -10.82 -12.86 -10.13
N PHE A 40 -10.06 -13.71 -10.82
CA PHE A 40 -8.79 -13.33 -11.45
C PHE A 40 -8.98 -12.10 -12.34
N GLU A 41 -8.09 -11.12 -12.20
CA GLU A 41 -8.02 -9.97 -13.08
C GLU A 41 -6.56 -9.62 -13.39
N GLU A 42 -6.30 -9.39 -14.67
CA GLU A 42 -5.03 -8.91 -15.18
C GLU A 42 -5.16 -7.43 -15.58
N GLN A 43 -4.39 -6.58 -14.91
CA GLN A 43 -4.31 -5.15 -15.21
C GLN A 43 -2.97 -4.86 -15.88
N LYS A 44 -2.88 -5.13 -17.19
CA LYS A 44 -1.64 -5.02 -17.97
C LYS A 44 -0.99 -3.63 -17.87
N ASP A 45 -1.80 -2.58 -17.98
CA ASP A 45 -1.31 -1.19 -17.93
C ASP A 45 -0.67 -0.84 -16.58
N LYS A 46 -1.14 -1.47 -15.51
CA LYS A 46 -0.64 -1.26 -14.15
C LYS A 46 0.39 -2.30 -13.73
N ARG A 47 0.71 -3.27 -14.59
CA ARG A 47 1.64 -4.37 -14.29
C ARG A 47 1.24 -5.15 -13.02
N ARG A 48 -0.05 -5.50 -12.94
CA ARG A 48 -0.64 -6.19 -11.80
C ARG A 48 -1.52 -7.36 -12.23
N ILE A 49 -1.53 -8.40 -11.41
CA ILE A 49 -2.57 -9.41 -11.42
C ILE A 49 -3.17 -9.52 -10.02
N SER A 50 -4.41 -9.95 -9.94
CA SER A 50 -5.07 -10.17 -8.66
C SER A 50 -6.10 -11.28 -8.72
N PHE A 51 -6.47 -11.81 -7.58
CA PHE A 51 -7.64 -12.68 -7.42
C PHE A 51 -8.39 -12.30 -6.14
N ILE A 52 -9.67 -12.68 -6.06
CA ILE A 52 -10.51 -12.41 -4.89
C ILE A 52 -10.24 -13.51 -3.85
N VAL A 53 -9.83 -13.10 -2.65
CA VAL A 53 -9.57 -14.04 -1.54
C VAL A 53 -10.87 -14.49 -0.89
N GLN A 54 -10.82 -15.64 -0.22
CA GLN A 54 -11.96 -16.21 0.49
C GLN A 54 -12.52 -15.24 1.56
N SER A 55 -13.84 -15.10 1.59
CA SER A 55 -14.49 -14.29 2.62
C SER A 55 -14.23 -14.88 4.02
N GLY A 56 -13.89 -14.02 4.97
CA GLY A 56 -13.64 -14.42 6.36
C GLY A 56 -12.19 -14.81 6.68
N THR A 57 -11.29 -14.82 5.69
CA THR A 57 -9.84 -14.99 5.91
C THR A 57 -9.09 -13.65 5.92
N VAL A 58 -9.81 -12.53 5.93
CA VAL A 58 -9.22 -11.19 5.84
C VAL A 58 -9.17 -10.54 7.21
N PHE A 59 -7.99 -10.00 7.51
CA PHE A 59 -7.66 -9.35 8.75
C PHE A 59 -7.09 -7.96 8.48
N ARG A 60 -6.98 -7.17 9.52
CA ARG A 60 -6.38 -5.85 9.46
C ARG A 60 -5.38 -5.70 10.58
N GLU A 61 -4.19 -5.25 10.23
CA GLU A 61 -3.18 -4.87 11.20
C GLU A 61 -3.67 -3.69 12.07
N GLN A 62 -3.40 -3.79 13.37
CA GLN A 62 -3.82 -2.77 14.32
C GLN A 62 -3.17 -1.41 13.99
N PHE A 63 -3.98 -0.35 13.99
CA PHE A 63 -3.54 1.03 13.72
C PHE A 63 -2.96 1.29 12.33
N THR A 64 -3.13 0.37 11.37
CA THR A 64 -2.74 0.60 9.98
C THR A 64 -3.93 0.46 9.03
N PHE A 65 -3.74 0.92 7.80
CA PHE A 65 -4.68 0.67 6.70
C PHE A 65 -4.38 -0.66 5.97
N THR A 66 -3.35 -1.37 6.42
CA THR A 66 -2.90 -2.63 5.83
C THR A 66 -3.88 -3.72 6.20
N ILE A 67 -4.46 -4.32 5.17
CA ILE A 67 -5.20 -5.57 5.33
C ILE A 67 -4.33 -6.71 4.81
N TYR A 68 -4.54 -7.89 5.37
CA TYR A 68 -3.90 -9.12 4.91
C TYR A 68 -4.90 -10.27 4.94
N SER A 69 -4.64 -11.29 4.13
CA SER A 69 -5.44 -12.49 4.03
C SER A 69 -4.63 -13.72 4.45
N THR A 70 -5.27 -14.60 5.21
CA THR A 70 -4.75 -15.93 5.53
C THR A 70 -5.30 -17.01 4.60
N ASP A 71 -5.85 -16.62 3.44
CA ASP A 71 -6.35 -17.56 2.44
C ASP A 71 -5.19 -18.43 1.92
N PRO A 72 -5.28 -19.78 2.01
CA PRO A 72 -4.24 -20.67 1.53
C PRO A 72 -3.93 -20.50 0.03
N GLN A 73 -4.90 -20.03 -0.77
CA GLN A 73 -4.70 -19.76 -2.20
C GLN A 73 -3.66 -18.67 -2.45
N VAL A 74 -3.44 -17.75 -1.50
CA VAL A 74 -2.42 -16.68 -1.62
C VAL A 74 -1.03 -17.27 -1.82
N GLN A 75 -0.69 -18.30 -1.04
CA GLN A 75 0.63 -18.94 -1.14
C GLN A 75 0.82 -19.62 -2.50
N GLU A 76 -0.21 -20.34 -2.97
CA GLU A 76 -0.14 -21.04 -4.26
C GLU A 76 -0.10 -20.05 -5.44
N PHE A 77 -0.88 -18.96 -5.38
CA PHE A 77 -0.86 -17.89 -6.38
C PHE A 77 0.54 -17.26 -6.52
N ASN A 78 1.14 -16.89 -5.39
CA ASN A 78 2.50 -16.32 -5.35
C ASN A 78 3.56 -17.31 -5.83
N LYS A 79 3.41 -18.58 -5.49
CA LYS A 79 4.31 -19.65 -5.93
C LYS A 79 4.24 -19.87 -7.44
N ILE A 80 3.06 -19.98 -8.03
CA ILE A 80 2.90 -20.16 -9.48
C ILE A 80 3.52 -18.97 -10.23
N PHE A 81 3.23 -17.73 -9.79
CA PHE A 81 3.77 -16.54 -10.45
C PHE A 81 5.30 -16.47 -10.33
N SER A 82 5.87 -16.73 -9.15
CA SER A 82 7.32 -16.69 -8.94
C SER A 82 8.06 -17.78 -9.71
N GLN A 83 7.51 -19.00 -9.79
CA GLN A 83 8.06 -20.09 -10.59
C GLN A 83 8.07 -19.76 -12.09
N ALA A 84 7.00 -19.15 -12.59
CA ALA A 84 6.90 -18.74 -14.00
C ALA A 84 7.80 -17.55 -14.35
N ASN A 85 8.30 -16.82 -13.35
CA ASN A 85 9.05 -15.58 -13.50
C ASN A 85 10.41 -15.57 -12.78
N GLY A 86 11.06 -16.74 -12.69
CA GLY A 86 12.37 -16.89 -12.04
C GLY A 86 13.50 -16.06 -12.67
N GLN A 87 13.30 -15.54 -13.89
CA GLN A 87 14.23 -14.64 -14.56
C GLN A 87 14.25 -13.20 -14.00
N ILE A 88 13.29 -12.80 -13.16
CA ILE A 88 13.24 -11.43 -12.62
C ILE A 88 14.37 -11.23 -11.60
N PRO A 89 15.32 -10.30 -11.84
CA PRO A 89 16.38 -10.01 -10.89
C PRO A 89 15.81 -9.33 -9.64
N ASN A 90 16.35 -9.70 -8.48
CA ASN A 90 15.92 -9.15 -7.18
C ASN A 90 14.39 -9.22 -6.99
N PHE A 91 13.79 -10.40 -7.23
CA PHE A 91 12.35 -10.61 -7.24
C PHE A 91 11.61 -9.91 -6.08
N SER A 92 12.10 -10.07 -4.85
CA SER A 92 11.47 -9.46 -3.65
C SER A 92 11.51 -7.93 -3.59
N LYS A 93 12.37 -7.28 -4.38
CA LYS A 93 12.41 -5.81 -4.52
C LYS A 93 11.61 -5.33 -5.73
N SER A 94 11.55 -6.16 -6.77
CA SER A 94 10.93 -5.82 -8.05
C SER A 94 9.44 -6.17 -8.12
N VAL A 95 9.00 -7.10 -7.26
CA VAL A 95 7.63 -7.60 -7.17
C VAL A 95 7.12 -7.41 -5.74
N LEU A 96 6.01 -6.70 -5.61
CA LEU A 96 5.30 -6.49 -4.36
C LEU A 96 4.04 -7.35 -4.33
N THR A 97 3.67 -7.80 -3.12
CA THR A 97 2.39 -8.49 -2.89
C THR A 97 1.67 -7.81 -1.75
N TYR A 98 0.36 -7.61 -1.89
CA TYR A 98 -0.47 -6.95 -0.89
C TYR A 98 -1.95 -7.25 -1.11
N ASP A 99 -2.75 -7.06 -0.07
CA ASP A 99 -4.20 -7.18 -0.15
C ASP A 99 -4.86 -5.81 -0.11
N TYR A 100 -5.94 -5.62 -0.88
CA TYR A 100 -6.75 -4.40 -0.82
C TYR A 100 -8.25 -4.69 -0.92
N ASP A 101 -9.04 -3.81 -0.31
CA ASP A 101 -10.51 -3.84 -0.40
C ASP A 101 -10.96 -3.02 -1.61
N THR A 102 -11.72 -3.65 -2.50
CA THR A 102 -12.19 -3.04 -3.76
C THR A 102 -13.05 -1.79 -3.55
N LYS A 103 -13.72 -1.66 -2.41
CA LYS A 103 -14.52 -0.47 -2.06
C LYS A 103 -13.81 0.46 -1.09
N GLY A 104 -12.52 0.24 -0.85
CA GLY A 104 -11.73 1.00 0.09
C GLY A 104 -11.80 0.46 1.51
N THR A 105 -10.77 0.78 2.27
CA THR A 105 -10.51 0.28 3.62
C THR A 105 -11.55 0.83 4.60
N ASN A 106 -12.47 0.00 5.09
CA ASN A 106 -13.43 0.39 6.13
C ASN A 106 -12.76 0.41 7.50
N LEU A 107 -12.42 1.58 8.03
CA LEU A 107 -11.96 1.75 9.41
C LEU A 107 -13.11 1.39 10.37
N PRO A 108 -12.98 0.33 11.19
CA PRO A 108 -13.96 0.09 12.25
C PRO A 108 -13.91 1.27 13.22
N GLY A 109 -15.05 1.93 13.42
CA GLY A 109 -15.20 3.04 14.38
C GLY A 109 -14.99 4.45 13.82
N ILE A 110 -14.68 4.64 12.54
CA ILE A 110 -14.55 5.98 11.93
C ILE A 110 -15.66 6.17 10.88
N PRO A 111 -16.67 7.04 11.16
CA PRO A 111 -17.70 7.43 10.20
C PRO A 111 -17.10 7.87 8.85
N GLU A 112 -17.74 7.53 7.73
CA GLU A 112 -17.26 7.87 6.38
C GLU A 112 -16.90 9.36 6.19
N ARG A 113 -17.62 10.27 6.86
CA ARG A 113 -17.33 11.71 6.86
C ARG A 113 -15.92 12.07 7.34
N LEU A 114 -15.39 11.33 8.32
CA LEU A 114 -14.06 11.58 8.89
C LEU A 114 -12.93 11.01 8.02
N LYS A 115 -13.22 10.13 7.05
CA LYS A 115 -12.20 9.63 6.11
C LYS A 115 -11.85 10.66 5.04
N GLU A 116 -12.84 11.39 4.53
CA GLU A 116 -12.62 12.52 3.61
C GLU A 116 -11.84 13.62 4.33
N GLU A 117 -12.25 13.97 5.56
CA GLU A 117 -11.53 14.94 6.39
C GLU A 117 -10.11 14.50 6.75
N ALA A 118 -9.87 13.21 7.03
CA ALA A 118 -8.53 12.71 7.34
C ALA A 118 -7.56 12.73 6.14
N GLN A 119 -8.04 12.50 4.92
CA GLN A 119 -7.19 12.62 3.72
C GLN A 119 -6.78 14.06 3.43
N ASP A 120 -7.68 15.02 3.66
CA ASP A 120 -7.37 16.43 3.52
C ASP A 120 -6.47 16.93 4.65
N LEU A 121 -6.70 16.50 5.89
CA LEU A 121 -5.80 16.79 7.02
C LEU A 121 -4.38 16.24 6.80
N LEU A 122 -4.21 15.07 6.18
CA LEU A 122 -2.88 14.52 5.88
C LEU A 122 -2.15 15.30 4.78
N LYS A 123 -2.87 15.80 3.77
CA LYS A 123 -2.29 16.70 2.75
C LYS A 123 -1.85 18.02 3.37
N ASP A 124 -2.66 18.56 4.27
CA ASP A 124 -2.35 19.79 5.00
C ASP A 124 -1.16 19.59 5.93
N LEU A 125 -1.09 18.48 6.67
CA LEU A 125 0.04 18.19 7.56
C LEU A 125 1.37 18.08 6.80
N LYS A 126 1.36 17.41 5.64
CA LYS A 126 2.54 17.31 4.76
C LYS A 126 2.96 18.69 4.26
N THR A 127 2.00 19.54 3.91
CA THR A 127 2.26 20.90 3.42
C THR A 127 2.81 21.78 4.55
N ILE A 128 2.25 21.72 5.75
CA ILE A 128 2.70 22.44 6.94
C ILE A 128 4.12 22.03 7.32
N LEU A 129 4.44 20.73 7.29
CA LEU A 129 5.79 20.23 7.54
C LEU A 129 6.80 20.75 6.52
N ILE A 130 6.45 20.75 5.23
CA ILE A 130 7.30 21.28 4.16
C ILE A 130 7.52 22.78 4.35
N VAL A 131 6.45 23.55 4.59
CA VAL A 131 6.53 25.00 4.81
C VAL A 131 7.38 25.31 6.05
N ALA A 132 7.20 24.60 7.15
CA ALA A 132 8.00 24.78 8.36
C ALA A 132 9.49 24.50 8.11
N VAL A 133 9.82 23.44 7.36
CA VAL A 133 11.20 23.12 6.97
C VAL A 133 11.77 24.20 6.04
N CYS A 134 11.00 24.69 5.08
CA CYS A 134 11.43 25.75 4.16
C CYS A 134 11.65 27.09 4.88
N VAL A 135 10.78 27.48 5.80
CA VAL A 135 10.92 28.68 6.62
C VAL A 135 12.14 28.59 7.53
N TYR A 136 12.33 27.43 8.18
CA TYR A 136 13.50 27.21 9.02
C TYR A 136 14.82 27.22 8.22
N ALA A 137 14.84 26.56 7.05
CA ALA A 137 15.99 26.57 6.15
C ALA A 137 16.29 27.98 5.62
N GLY A 138 15.25 28.72 5.20
CA GLY A 138 15.38 30.11 4.76
C GLY A 138 15.92 31.02 5.85
N TRP A 139 15.43 30.88 7.08
CA TRP A 139 15.97 31.61 8.23
C TRP A 139 17.43 31.23 8.52
N LYS A 140 17.79 29.95 8.43
CA LYS A 140 19.17 29.52 8.69
C LYS A 140 20.17 29.98 7.63
N ILE A 141 19.75 30.06 6.37
CA ILE A 141 20.61 30.46 5.25
C ILE A 141 20.72 31.98 5.14
N PHE A 142 19.61 32.71 5.29
CA PHE A 142 19.55 34.15 5.04
C PHE A 142 19.30 35.00 6.30
N GLY A 143 19.05 34.37 7.46
CA GLY A 143 18.78 35.09 8.70
C GLY A 143 19.96 35.94 9.17
N ASP A 144 21.19 35.48 8.93
CA ASP A 144 22.40 36.26 9.24
C ASP A 144 22.57 37.50 8.33
N ASP A 145 22.10 37.42 7.07
CA ASP A 145 22.11 38.53 6.11
C ASP A 145 20.99 39.54 6.40
N ILE A 146 19.82 39.07 6.84
CA ILE A 146 18.66 39.92 7.17
C ILE A 146 18.85 40.62 8.53
N LEU A 147 19.46 39.96 9.52
CA LEU A 147 19.69 40.53 10.86
C LEU A 147 20.89 41.47 10.92
N GLY A 148 21.57 41.73 9.80
CA GLY A 148 22.53 42.81 9.67
C GLY A 148 23.52 42.84 10.83
N LYS A 149 24.44 41.87 10.87
CA LYS A 149 25.66 41.97 11.71
C LYS A 149 26.37 43.29 11.34
N ARG A 150 26.09 44.35 12.10
CA ARG A 150 26.99 45.49 12.23
C ARG A 150 28.26 44.95 12.88
N ARG A 151 29.25 44.67 12.04
CA ARG A 151 30.65 44.52 12.45
C ARG A 151 31.00 45.61 13.46
N ARG A 152 31.49 45.20 14.62
CA ARG A 152 32.58 45.86 15.32
C ARG A 152 33.66 44.82 15.56
#